data_AF-A0A2E1F692-F1
#
_entry.id   AF-A0A2E1F692-F1
#
_cell.length_a   1.000
_cell.length_b   1.000
_cell.length_c   1.000
_cell.angle_alpha   90.00
_cell.angle_beta   90.00
_cell.angle_gamma   90.00
#
_symmetry.space_group_name_H-M   'P 1'
#
loop_
_entity.id
_entity.type
_entity.pdbx_description
1 polymer ?
#
loop_
_entity_poly.entity_id
_entity_poly.type
_entity_poly.pdbx_seq_one_letter_code
_entity_poly.pdbx_strand_id
1 'polypeptide(L)' 'DLRASASLILAGLCAKGETVVDRIYHIDRGYERIEEKLNYLGANIIRLPS' A
#
# COMPACT_ATOMS: atom_id res chain seq x y z
N ASP A 1 0.69 4.98 -11.50
CA ASP A 1 2.09 4.60 -11.76
C ASP A 1 2.49 3.50 -10.78
N LEU A 2 3.30 2.53 -11.19
CA LEU A 2 3.68 1.39 -10.34
C LEU A 2 4.52 1.82 -9.13
N ARG A 3 5.60 2.59 -9.37
CA ARG A 3 6.57 2.93 -8.33
C ARG A 3 6.04 4.03 -7.42
N ALA A 4 5.36 5.03 -7.99
CA ALA A 4 4.77 6.10 -7.20
C ALA A 4 3.74 5.57 -6.19
N SER A 5 2.90 4.61 -6.60
CA SER A 5 1.92 4.01 -5.69
C SER A 5 2.58 3.22 -4.55
N ALA A 6 3.67 2.49 -4.80
CA ALA A 6 4.44 1.85 -3.73
C ALA A 6 5.09 2.87 -2.78
N SER A 7 5.62 3.97 -3.31
CA SER A 7 6.18 5.05 -2.49
C SER A 7 5.13 5.69 -1.57
N LEU A 8 3.89 5.84 -2.03
CA LEU A 8 2.78 6.36 -1.20
C LEU A 8 2.43 5.43 -0.04
N ILE A 9 2.45 4.11 -0.25
CA ILE A 9 2.25 3.13 0.83
C ILE A 9 3.34 3.31 1.90
N LEU A 10 4.61 3.36 1.48
CA LEU A 10 5.72 3.53 2.41
C LEU A 10 5.63 4.87 3.18
N ALA A 11 5.25 5.94 2.49
CA ALA A 11 5.02 7.23 3.13
C ALA A 11 3.88 7.16 4.16
N GLY A 12 2.79 6.46 3.85
CA GLY A 12 1.67 6.24 4.77
C GLY A 12 2.07 5.44 6.02
N LEU A 13 2.96 4.44 5.88
CA LEU A 13 3.49 3.70 7.02
C LEU A 13 4.35 4.55 7.96
N CYS A 14 5.00 5.60 7.45
CA CYS A 14 5.76 6.55 8.25
C CYS A 14 4.92 7.72 8.77
N ALA A 15 3.72 7.94 8.22
CA ALA A 15 2.86 9.05 8.61
C ALA A 15 2.24 8.82 9.99
N LYS A 16 1.88 9.92 10.67
CA LYS A 16 1.12 9.85 11.92
C LYS A 16 -0.38 9.80 11.59
N GLY A 17 -1.09 8.86 12.20
CA GLY A 17 -2.53 8.68 11.99
C GLY A 17 -2.83 7.69 10.86
N GLU A 18 -3.95 7.89 10.19
CA GLU A 18 -4.41 7.03 9.10
C GLU A 18 -4.11 7.66 7.74
N THR A 19 -3.65 6.83 6.79
CA THR A 19 -3.43 7.24 5.40
C THR A 19 -4.31 6.40 4.49
N VAL A 20 -5.12 7.06 3.67
CA VAL A 20 -5.94 6.42 2.63
C VAL A 20 -5.30 6.68 1.27
N VAL A 21 -5.04 5.62 0.51
CA VAL A 21 -4.43 5.69 -0.82
C VAL A 21 -5.42 5.17 -1.85
N ASP A 22 -5.87 6.05 -2.75
CA ASP A 22 -6.80 5.71 -3.84
C ASP A 22 -6.10 5.33 -5.14
N ARG A 23 -6.85 4.72 -6.07
CA ARG A 23 -6.41 4.39 -7.44
C ARG A 23 -5.16 3.49 -7.47
N ILE A 24 -5.11 2.51 -6.57
CA ILE A 24 -3.99 1.57 -6.39
C ILE A 24 -3.90 0.45 -7.44
N TYR A 25 -4.75 0.42 -8.47
CA TYR A 25 -4.77 -0.64 -9.50
C TYR A 25 -3.44 -0.78 -10.28
N HIS A 26 -2.57 0.23 -10.23
CA HIS A 26 -1.22 0.14 -10.81
C HIS A 26 -0.24 -0.69 -9.96
N ILE A 27 -0.50 -0.89 -8.66
CA ILE A 27 0.37 -1.67 -7.76
C ILE A 27 0.40 -3.14 -8.17
N ASP A 28 -0.76 -3.72 -8.47
CA ASP A 28 -0.85 -5.17 -8.74
C ASP A 28 -0.08 -5.57 -10.00
N ARG A 29 0.20 -4.62 -10.90
CA ARG A 29 0.99 -4.86 -12.13
C ARG A 29 2.46 -5.16 -11.86
N GLY A 30 2.99 -4.88 -10.68
CA GLY A 30 4.39 -5.12 -10.35
C GLY A 30 4.69 -5.46 -8.90
N TYR A 31 3.69 -5.36 -8.01
CA TYR A 31 3.76 -5.82 -6.64
C TYR A 31 2.52 -6.65 -6.32
N GLU A 32 2.67 -7.96 -6.44
CA GLU A 32 1.63 -8.90 -6.07
C GLU A 32 1.41 -8.89 -4.55
N ARG A 33 0.17 -8.60 -4.14
CA ARG A 33 -0.32 -8.67 -2.74
C ARG A 33 0.64 -7.98 -1.75
N ILE A 34 1.07 -6.77 -2.10
CA ILE A 34 2.04 -5.99 -1.32
C ILE A 34 1.58 -5.74 0.12
N GLU A 35 0.28 -5.50 0.31
CA GLU A 35 -0.39 -5.32 1.59
C GLU A 35 -0.18 -6.54 2.50
N GLU A 36 -0.28 -7.75 1.97
CA GLU A 36 -0.11 -8.97 2.76
C GLU A 36 1.35 -9.21 3.12
N LYS A 37 2.24 -9.00 2.15
CA LYS A 37 3.69 -9.14 2.36
C LYS A 37 4.18 -8.16 3.42
N LEU A 38 3.71 -6.92 3.39
CA LEU A 38 4.04 -5.90 4.38
C LEU A 38 3.37 -6.19 5.73
N ASN A 39 2.13 -6.66 5.76
CA ASN A 39 1.48 -7.08 7.00
C ASN A 39 2.24 -8.24 7.69
N TYR A 40 2.78 -9.18 6.92
CA TYR A 40 3.64 -10.25 7.44
C TYR A 40 4.92 -9.71 8.12
N LEU A 41 5.37 -8.52 7.72
CA LEU A 41 6.50 -7.79 8.32
C LEU A 41 6.08 -6.85 9.47
N GLY A 42 4.80 -6.85 9.85
CA GLY A 42 4.27 -6.04 10.97
C GLY A 42 3.66 -4.70 10.55
N ALA A 43 3.49 -4.43 9.25
CA ALA A 43 2.68 -3.29 8.82
C ALA A 43 1.20 -3.49 9.17
N ASN A 44 0.45 -2.40 9.31
CA ASN A 44 -1.01 -2.43 9.44
C ASN A 44 -1.65 -1.81 8.20
N ILE A 45 -1.90 -2.64 7.19
CA ILE A 45 -2.49 -2.24 5.91
C ILE A 45 -3.75 -3.06 5.66
N ILE A 46 -4.84 -2.39 5.30
CA ILE A 46 -6.10 -3.03 4.93
C ILE A 46 -6.44 -2.61 3.50
N ARG A 47 -6.72 -3.60 2.65
CA ARG A 47 -7.22 -3.34 1.29
C ARG A 47 -8.74 -3.26 1.30
N LEU A 48 -9.28 -2.12 0.91
CA LEU A 48 -10.71 -1.93 0.80
C LEU A 48 -11.23 -2.48 -0.54
N PRO A 49 -12.43 -3.09 -0.56
CA PRO A 49 -13.09 -3.47 -1.80
C PRO A 49 -13.34 -2.23 -2.67
N SER A 50 -13.31 -2.43 -4.00
CA SER A 50 -13.61 -1.38 -4.99
C SER A 50 -15.11 -1.17 -5.14
#